data_AF-A0A8J8FYL6-F1
#
_entry.id   AF-A0A8J8FYL6-F1
#
_cell.length_a   1.000
_cell.length_b   1.000
_cell.length_c   1.000
_cell.angle_alpha   90.00
_cell.angle_beta   90.00
_cell.angle_gamma   90.00
#
_symmetry.space_group_name_H-M   'P 1'
#
loop_
_entity.id
_entity.type
_entity.pdbx_description
1 polymer ?
#
loop_
_entity_poly.entity_id
_entity_poly.type
_entity_poly.pdbx_seq_one_letter_code
_entity_poly.pdbx_strand_id
1 'polypeptide(L)' 'MRCIWINEVIPKCPDIPIIICGNKYDLTEASSIDRDNVLGYVRLRRFGYIETSALNSYNVLQTLLSC' A
#
# COMPACT_ATOMS: atom_id res chain seq x y z
N MET A 1 -10.81 -2.38 7.19
CA MET A 1 -9.35 -2.53 7.40
C MET A 1 -8.86 -1.51 8.43
N ARG A 2 -8.04 -1.89 9.42
CA ARG A 2 -7.40 -0.96 10.37
C ARG A 2 -5.89 -1.01 10.18
N CYS A 3 -5.31 0.00 9.54
CA CYS A 3 -3.86 0.07 9.38
C CYS A 3 -3.25 0.73 10.62
N ILE A 4 -2.63 -0.08 11.49
CA ILE A 4 -1.99 0.40 12.72
C ILE A 4 -0.90 1.42 12.43
N TRP A 5 -0.14 1.22 11.36
CA TRP A 5 0.97 2.07 10.96
C TRP A 5 0.54 3.50 10.63
N ILE A 6 -0.63 3.66 10.01
CA ILE A 6 -1.16 5.00 9.70
C ILE A 6 -1.46 5.80 10.96
N ASN A 7 -1.96 5.14 12.01
CA ASN A 7 -2.22 5.80 13.29
C ASN A 7 -0.92 6.16 14.03
N GLU A 8 0.19 5.52 13.71
CA GLU A 8 1.50 5.84 14.31
C GLU A 8 2.25 6.94 13.55
N VAL A 9 2.13 6.94 12.21
CA VAL A 9 2.85 7.85 11.31
C VAL A 9 2.21 9.23 11.28
N ILE A 10 0.90 9.33 11.02
CA ILE A 10 0.23 10.64 10.82
C ILE A 10 0.43 11.61 11.99
N PRO A 11 0.31 11.20 13.27
CA PRO A 11 0.48 12.15 14.37
C PRO A 11 1.90 12.74 14.48
N LYS A 12 2.91 12.05 13.92
CA LYS A 12 4.31 12.49 13.94
C LYS A 12 4.69 13.22 12.64
N CYS A 13 4.07 12.84 11.53
CA CYS A 13 4.34 13.34 10.19
C CYS A 13 3.00 13.64 9.48
N PRO A 14 2.33 14.76 9.80
CA PRO A 14 0.97 15.03 9.32
C PRO A 14 0.89 15.32 7.82
N ASP A 15 1.94 15.88 7.21
CA ASP A 15 1.93 16.40 5.84
C ASP A 15 2.74 15.56 4.85
N ILE A 16 3.22 14.38 5.25
CA ILE A 16 3.99 13.53 4.34
C ILE A 16 3.06 12.75 3.39
N PRO A 17 3.40 12.63 2.10
CA PRO A 17 2.73 11.71 1.21
C PRO A 17 2.85 10.27 1.74
N ILE A 18 1.75 9.51 1.70
CA ILE A 18 1.74 8.11 2.10
C ILE A 18 1.38 7.26 0.89
N ILE A 19 2.20 6.25 0.61
CA ILE A 19 1.95 5.22 -0.39
C ILE A 19 1.88 3.87 0.33
N ILE A 20 0.74 3.19 0.20
CA ILE A 20 0.55 1.83 0.70
C ILE A 20 1.07 0.84 -0.34
N CYS A 21 1.97 -0.05 0.07
CA CYS A 21 2.57 -1.05 -0.80
C CYS A 21 1.99 -2.44 -0.50
N GLY A 22 1.14 -2.96 -1.40
CA GLY A 22 0.63 -4.33 -1.31
C GLY A 22 1.66 -5.32 -1.82
N ASN A 23 2.49 -5.88 -0.95
CA ASN A 23 3.55 -6.81 -1.35
C ASN A 23 3.05 -8.25 -1.54
N LYS A 24 3.89 -9.10 -2.15
CA LYS A 24 3.62 -10.51 -2.49
C LYS A 24 2.52 -10.69 -3.54
N TYR A 25 2.47 -9.78 -4.51
CA TYR A 25 1.53 -9.87 -5.63
C TYR A 25 1.61 -11.21 -6.39
N ASP A 26 2.77 -11.85 -6.41
CA ASP A 26 2.98 -13.20 -6.96
C ASP A 26 2.10 -14.28 -6.31
N LEU A 27 1.55 -14.03 -5.11
CA LEU A 27 0.63 -14.91 -4.40
C LEU A 27 -0.83 -14.46 -4.51
N THR A 28 -1.20 -13.66 -5.52
CA THR A 28 -2.56 -13.09 -5.66
C THR A 28 -3.66 -14.16 -5.59
N GLU A 29 -3.46 -15.33 -6.21
CA GLU A 29 -4.41 -16.45 -6.20
C GLU A 29 -4.66 -17.01 -4.78
N ALA A 30 -3.69 -16.84 -3.86
CA ALA A 30 -3.77 -17.26 -2.46
C ALA A 30 -4.04 -16.08 -1.51
N SER A 31 -4.32 -14.89 -2.05
CA SER A 31 -4.53 -13.69 -1.25
C SER A 31 -5.88 -13.76 -0.52
N SER A 32 -5.86 -13.56 0.79
CA SER A 32 -7.07 -13.34 1.60
C SER A 32 -7.52 -11.88 1.62
N ILE A 33 -6.83 -10.99 0.89
CA ILE A 33 -7.09 -9.56 0.89
C ILE A 33 -8.11 -9.21 -0.19
N ASP A 34 -9.23 -8.62 0.24
CA ASP A 34 -10.21 -7.98 -0.62
C ASP A 34 -9.64 -6.67 -1.20
N ARG A 35 -9.35 -6.67 -2.51
CA ARG A 35 -8.80 -5.50 -3.22
C ARG A 35 -9.73 -4.30 -3.17
N ASP A 36 -11.04 -4.48 -3.27
CA ASP A 36 -11.97 -3.36 -3.30
C ASP A 36 -12.02 -2.65 -1.95
N ASN A 37 -11.87 -3.39 -0.86
CA ASN A 37 -11.74 -2.84 0.49
C ASN A 37 -10.47 -1.99 0.63
N VAL A 38 -9.33 -2.50 0.13
CA VAL A 38 -8.06 -1.77 0.15
C VAL A 38 -8.15 -0.50 -0.69
N LEU A 39 -8.67 -0.60 -1.92
CA LEU A 39 -8.85 0.54 -2.81
C LEU A 39 -9.82 1.58 -2.24
N GLY A 40 -10.90 1.14 -1.59
CA GLY A 40 -11.82 2.01 -0.87
C GLY A 40 -11.12 2.76 0.27
N TYR A 41 -10.32 2.05 1.07
CA TYR A 41 -9.58 2.64 2.19
C TYR A 41 -8.57 3.72 1.72
N VAL A 42 -7.74 3.42 0.71
CA VAL A 42 -6.72 4.36 0.22
C VAL A 42 -7.34 5.58 -0.48
N ARG A 43 -8.44 5.39 -1.22
CA ARG A 43 -9.18 6.50 -1.85
C ARG A 43 -9.78 7.46 -0.81
N LEU A 44 -10.43 6.91 0.22
CA LEU A 44 -11.02 7.70 1.30
C LEU A 44 -9.97 8.54 2.05
N ARG A 45 -8.73 8.07 2.10
CA ARG A 45 -7.61 8.73 2.80
C ARG A 45 -6.69 9.53 1.88
N ARG A 46 -6.89 9.46 0.56
CA ARG A 46 -6.02 10.07 -0.48
C ARG A 46 -4.56 9.58 -0.40
N PHE A 47 -4.37 8.30 -0.11
CA PHE A 47 -3.07 7.66 -0.15
C PHE A 47 -2.80 7.06 -1.53
N GLY A 48 -1.52 7.01 -1.92
CA GLY A 48 -1.09 6.19 -3.05
C GLY A 48 -1.25 4.71 -2.73
N TYR A 49 -1.44 3.88 -3.74
CA TYR A 49 -1.45 2.43 -3.60
C TYR A 49 -0.77 1.77 -4.79
N ILE A 50 0.19 0.89 -4.51
CA ILE A 50 0.92 0.14 -5.53
C ILE A 50 1.07 -1.29 -5.04
N GLU A 51 0.66 -2.25 -5.88
CA GLU A 51 0.94 -3.67 -5.66
C GLU A 51 2.35 -3.99 -6.15
N THR A 52 3.09 -4.76 -5.35
CA THR A 52 4.49 -5.10 -5.56
C THR A 52 4.74 -6.57 -5.31
N SER A 53 5.80 -7.11 -5.88
CA SER A 53 6.39 -8.37 -5.42
C SER A 53 7.90 -8.24 -5.36
N ALA A 54 8.43 -8.33 -4.14
CA ALA A 54 9.87 -8.40 -3.92
C ALA A 54 10.50 -9.68 -4.49
N LEU A 55 9.71 -10.75 -4.71
CA LEU A 55 10.21 -12.04 -5.21
C LEU A 55 10.67 -11.93 -6.67
N ASN A 56 9.88 -11.29 -7.50
CA ASN A 56 10.12 -11.19 -8.95
C ASN A 56 10.35 -9.73 -9.42
N SER A 57 10.57 -8.81 -8.47
CA SER A 57 10.77 -7.38 -8.71
C SER A 57 9.59 -6.63 -9.34
N TYR A 58 8.38 -7.22 -9.34
CA TYR A 58 7.18 -6.57 -9.87
C TYR A 58 6.91 -5.25 -9.14
N ASN A 59 6.87 -4.16 -9.90
CA ASN A 59 6.63 -2.77 -9.47
C ASN A 59 7.54 -2.23 -8.34
N VAL A 60 8.59 -2.95 -7.93
CA VAL A 60 9.47 -2.51 -6.82
C VAL A 60 10.14 -1.16 -7.16
N LEU A 61 10.70 -1.03 -8.36
CA LEU A 61 11.33 0.22 -8.80
C LEU A 61 10.30 1.34 -8.96
N GLN A 62 9.13 1.04 -9.53
CA GLN A 62 8.06 2.01 -9.71
C GLN A 62 7.59 2.59 -8.37
N THR A 63 7.46 1.76 -7.34
CA THR A 63 7.11 2.21 -5.99
C THR A 63 8.13 3.21 -5.46
N LEU A 64 9.42 2.93 -5.60
CA LEU A 64 10.48 3.83 -5.13
C LEU A 64 10.51 5.16 -5.89
N LEU A 65 10.22 5.14 -7.19
CA LEU A 65 10.13 6.34 -8.03
C LEU A 65 8.85 7.15 -7.82
N SER A 66 7.86 6.61 -7.12
CA SER A 66 6.59 7.28 -6.84
C SER A 66 6.61 8.08 -5.52
N CYS A 67 7.64 7.89 -4.70
CA CYS A 67 7.89 8.63 -3.46
C CYS A 67 8.54 9.99 -3.74
#